data_AF-A0A966Z7C0-F1
#
_entry.id   AF-A0A966Z7C0-F1
#
_cell.length_a   1.000
_cell.length_b   1.000
_cell.length_c   1.000
_cell.angle_alpha   90.00
_cell.angle_beta   90.00
_cell.angle_gamma   90.00
#
_symmetry.space_group_name_H-M   'P 1'
#
loop_
_entity.id
_entity.type
_entity.pdbx_description
1 polymer ?
#
loop_
_entity_poly.entity_id
_entity_poly.type
_entity_poly.pdbx_seq_one_letter_code
_entity_poly.pdbx_strand_id
1 'polypeptide(L)'
;MMEFVDAALKFQVAMSSFAAQRVLGVLPGSNTETVKAAQEKLYRTGEAAKKVFMTNTALFGAFQFADKAQSALASFASDTLSGKVLSPSYLKHVAESSVHLASDAVGALGSSHSRDLLKDQFGNTFDVIGFVNHVSAPKHLAEDGTYPLDEMVKQCYSHGDYPALWYVEGLGERYATAYLNDSLATGKELHGLLTTGKMLAADQKIQTMMHAGIGIIFAKHAVGQLTPWSTDGEIQAAVEVFTTLVNNNSLPGCIGAALESLGLVSRTWHGQLVARISAVLKATNQDLYEFFWHGCGRAMYFSPMYMMPGLSPWDAADSEPTEETARRNARAGVAWAFTIVNSRHPDIAANFLRHKAERIADNDAYTNGVYSTLTMATDMVPGHRFVRAFGTFQPEDAPGLASWNKQIGLGAGMKIDKIHADLSAANKLGEVFRYHEDLPSYAAAQAAQAAVPAAE
;
A
#
# COMPACT_ATOMS: atom_id res chain seq x y z
N MET A 1 2.27 23.24 -22.47
CA MET A 1 0.82 23.23 -22.77
C MET A 1 0.44 22.07 -23.70
N MET A 2 1.12 21.86 -24.84
CA MET A 2 0.89 20.68 -25.70
C MET A 2 1.15 19.33 -25.03
N GLU A 3 2.22 19.18 -24.23
CA GLU A 3 2.50 17.94 -23.48
C GLU A 3 1.40 17.59 -22.46
N PHE A 4 0.77 18.61 -21.87
CA PHE A 4 -0.32 18.42 -20.92
C PHE A 4 -1.61 17.96 -21.61
N VAL A 5 -1.92 18.49 -22.79
CA VAL A 5 -3.07 18.08 -23.61
C VAL A 5 -2.89 16.66 -24.15
N ASP A 6 -1.68 16.31 -24.61
CA ASP A 6 -1.35 14.95 -25.05
C ASP A 6 -1.43 13.94 -23.89
N ALA A 7 -0.94 14.32 -22.71
CA ALA A 7 -1.09 13.51 -21.50
C ALA A 7 -2.57 13.34 -21.07
N ALA A 8 -3.40 14.38 -21.19
CA ALA A 8 -4.83 14.33 -20.86
C ALA A 8 -5.64 13.43 -21.83
N LEU A 9 -5.30 13.44 -23.13
CA LEU A 9 -5.92 12.54 -24.11
C LEU A 9 -5.50 11.08 -23.89
N LYS A 10 -4.20 10.83 -23.68
CA LYS A 10 -3.69 9.49 -23.34
C LYS A 10 -4.28 8.99 -22.01
N PHE A 11 -4.57 9.91 -21.09
CA PHE A 11 -5.21 9.65 -19.82
C PHE A 11 -6.65 9.14 -19.94
N GLN A 12 -7.52 9.84 -20.68
CA GLN A 12 -8.90 9.40 -20.93
C GLN A 12 -8.95 8.01 -21.58
N VAL A 13 -8.01 7.77 -22.50
CA VAL A 13 -7.87 6.51 -23.21
C VAL A 13 -7.40 5.38 -22.27
N ALA A 14 -6.46 5.65 -21.38
CA ALA A 14 -6.00 4.69 -20.37
C ALA A 14 -7.14 4.27 -19.42
N MET A 15 -7.85 5.24 -18.86
CA MET A 15 -8.93 5.02 -17.90
C MET A 15 -10.11 4.28 -18.51
N SER A 16 -10.49 4.65 -19.73
CA SER A 16 -11.52 3.94 -20.49
C SER A 16 -11.09 2.51 -20.79
N SER A 17 -9.80 2.29 -21.06
CA SER A 17 -9.24 0.96 -21.30
C SER A 17 -9.22 0.09 -20.05
N PHE A 18 -8.77 0.61 -18.90
CA PHE A 18 -8.79 -0.13 -17.63
C PHE A 18 -10.20 -0.46 -17.15
N ALA A 19 -11.13 0.50 -17.24
CA ALA A 19 -12.53 0.26 -16.91
C ALA A 19 -13.16 -0.77 -17.85
N ALA A 20 -12.93 -0.66 -19.16
CA ALA A 20 -13.42 -1.61 -20.14
C ALA A 20 -12.81 -3.01 -19.94
N GLN A 21 -11.53 -3.12 -19.56
CA GLN A 21 -10.91 -4.40 -19.23
C GLN A 21 -11.53 -5.07 -18.02
N ARG A 22 -11.81 -4.30 -16.95
CA ARG A 22 -12.47 -4.84 -15.75
C ARG A 22 -13.86 -5.35 -16.08
N VAL A 23 -14.61 -4.63 -16.92
CA VAL A 23 -15.95 -5.04 -17.40
C VAL A 23 -15.86 -6.26 -18.32
N LEU A 24 -14.94 -6.27 -19.29
CA LEU A 24 -14.77 -7.38 -20.24
C LEU A 24 -14.25 -8.66 -19.57
N GLY A 25 -13.49 -8.53 -18.47
CA GLY A 25 -12.98 -9.65 -17.69
C GLY A 25 -14.05 -10.41 -16.90
N VAL A 26 -15.19 -9.78 -16.61
CA VAL A 26 -16.32 -10.40 -15.87
C VAL A 26 -17.46 -10.89 -16.76
N LEU A 27 -17.38 -10.71 -18.08
CA LEU A 27 -18.43 -11.12 -19.01
C LEU A 27 -18.35 -12.63 -19.36
N PRO A 28 -19.49 -13.34 -19.47
CA PRO A 28 -19.54 -14.69 -20.02
C PRO A 28 -18.98 -14.71 -21.46
N GLY A 29 -18.04 -15.61 -21.74
CA GLY A 29 -17.40 -15.70 -23.07
C GLY A 29 -16.13 -14.87 -23.24
N SER A 30 -15.52 -14.41 -22.13
CA SER A 30 -14.21 -13.74 -22.09
C SER A 30 -13.07 -14.52 -22.79
N ASN A 31 -13.25 -15.82 -23.01
CA ASN A 31 -12.29 -16.68 -23.70
C ASN A 31 -12.45 -16.75 -25.24
N THR A 32 -13.45 -16.11 -25.83
CA THR A 32 -13.59 -16.04 -27.29
C THR A 32 -12.44 -15.22 -27.90
N GLU A 33 -11.94 -15.61 -29.08
CA GLU A 33 -10.82 -14.92 -29.74
C GLU A 33 -11.09 -13.42 -29.94
N THR A 34 -12.34 -13.07 -30.28
CA THR A 34 -12.75 -11.68 -30.48
C THR A 34 -12.67 -10.85 -29.19
N VAL A 35 -13.08 -11.41 -28.05
CA VAL A 35 -12.97 -10.71 -26.75
C VAL A 35 -11.52 -10.61 -26.31
N LYS A 36 -10.71 -11.65 -26.53
CA LYS A 36 -9.27 -11.61 -26.26
C LYS A 36 -8.55 -10.55 -27.08
N ALA A 37 -8.82 -10.45 -28.39
CA ALA A 37 -8.22 -9.44 -29.25
C ALA A 37 -8.62 -8.01 -28.84
N ALA A 38 -9.88 -7.80 -28.41
CA ALA A 38 -10.33 -6.53 -27.87
C ALA A 38 -9.65 -6.19 -26.53
N GLN A 39 -9.55 -7.16 -25.62
CA GLN A 39 -8.82 -7.02 -24.36
C GLN A 39 -7.33 -6.73 -24.59
N GLU A 40 -6.72 -7.35 -25.59
CA GLU A 40 -5.33 -7.13 -25.99
C GLU A 40 -5.08 -5.71 -26.50
N LYS A 41 -5.98 -5.21 -27.35
CA LYS A 41 -5.91 -3.84 -27.84
C LYS A 41 -6.06 -2.82 -26.69
N LEU A 42 -7.01 -3.04 -25.79
CA LEU A 42 -7.21 -2.19 -24.61
C LEU A 42 -6.01 -2.28 -23.66
N TYR A 43 -5.40 -3.46 -23.52
CA TYR A 43 -4.21 -3.66 -22.69
C TYR A 43 -3.01 -2.90 -23.22
N ARG A 44 -2.68 -3.08 -24.50
CA ARG A 44 -1.58 -2.35 -25.12
C ARG A 44 -1.76 -0.84 -25.03
N THR A 45 -3.01 -0.39 -25.15
CA THR A 45 -3.38 1.02 -25.02
C THR A 45 -3.21 1.52 -23.57
N GLY A 46 -3.66 0.76 -22.58
CA GLY A 46 -3.48 1.05 -21.15
C GLY A 46 -2.00 1.04 -20.72
N GLU A 47 -1.22 0.05 -21.17
CA GLU A 47 0.21 -0.07 -20.87
C GLU A 47 1.03 1.08 -21.49
N ALA A 48 0.71 1.49 -22.72
CA ALA A 48 1.35 2.64 -23.34
C ALA A 48 1.15 3.92 -22.52
N ALA A 49 -0.05 4.11 -21.98
CA ALA A 49 -0.35 5.25 -21.12
C ALA A 49 0.29 5.11 -19.73
N LYS A 50 0.23 3.91 -19.12
CA LYS A 50 0.91 3.59 -17.85
C LYS A 50 2.40 3.90 -17.90
N LYS A 51 3.11 3.57 -18.99
CA LYS A 51 4.54 3.88 -19.15
C LYS A 51 4.83 5.39 -19.10
N VAL A 52 3.92 6.22 -19.63
CA VAL A 52 3.99 7.69 -19.53
C VAL A 52 3.72 8.16 -18.10
N PHE A 53 2.79 7.52 -17.38
CA PHE A 53 2.47 7.88 -16.00
C PHE A 53 3.53 7.42 -14.98
N MET A 54 4.13 6.25 -15.16
CA MET A 54 5.22 5.74 -14.32
C MET A 54 6.47 6.62 -14.36
N THR A 55 6.61 7.46 -15.40
CA THR A 55 7.77 8.34 -15.59
C THR A 55 7.49 9.81 -15.23
N ASN A 56 6.24 10.17 -14.91
CA ASN A 56 5.87 11.54 -14.56
C ASN A 56 4.87 11.56 -13.38
N THR A 57 5.38 11.84 -12.18
CA THR A 57 4.63 11.83 -10.91
C THR A 57 3.51 12.87 -10.85
N ALA A 58 3.71 14.06 -11.43
CA ALA A 58 2.66 15.07 -11.51
C ALA A 58 1.50 14.60 -12.40
N LEU A 59 1.82 13.89 -13.49
CA LEU A 59 0.84 13.21 -14.32
C LEU A 59 0.29 11.93 -13.68
N PHE A 60 0.98 11.27 -12.75
CA PHE A 60 0.42 10.15 -11.97
C PHE A 60 -0.62 10.67 -10.97
N GLY A 61 -0.31 11.72 -10.20
CA GLY A 61 -1.27 12.38 -9.31
C GLY A 61 -2.46 12.98 -10.08
N ALA A 62 -2.22 13.57 -11.26
CA ALA A 62 -3.28 13.99 -12.17
C ALA A 62 -3.99 12.79 -12.84
N PHE A 63 -3.33 11.69 -13.18
CA PHE A 63 -3.93 10.44 -13.67
C PHE A 63 -4.85 9.80 -12.63
N GLN A 64 -4.52 9.97 -11.36
CA GLN A 64 -5.34 9.52 -10.27
C GLN A 64 -6.60 10.40 -10.08
N PHE A 65 -6.58 11.68 -10.50
CA PHE A 65 -7.66 12.65 -10.16
C PHE A 65 -8.36 13.37 -11.33
N ALA A 66 -7.71 13.61 -12.45
CA ALA A 66 -7.97 14.78 -13.30
C ALA A 66 -9.12 14.67 -14.30
N ASP A 67 -10.00 13.66 -14.25
CA ASP A 67 -11.19 13.67 -15.12
C ASP A 67 -12.45 13.00 -14.55
N LYS A 68 -12.36 12.24 -13.45
CA LYS A 68 -13.56 11.73 -12.76
C LYS A 68 -13.99 12.58 -11.57
N ALA A 69 -13.09 13.31 -10.92
CA ALA A 69 -13.49 14.29 -9.93
C ALA A 69 -14.31 15.42 -10.58
N GLN A 70 -13.91 15.94 -11.74
CA GLN A 70 -14.65 17.03 -12.39
C GLN A 70 -15.95 16.58 -13.06
N SER A 71 -15.99 15.43 -13.75
CA SER A 71 -17.23 14.96 -14.38
C SER A 71 -18.21 14.31 -13.41
N ALA A 72 -17.73 13.57 -12.39
CA ALA A 72 -18.60 12.99 -11.35
C ALA A 72 -19.01 14.01 -10.29
N LEU A 73 -18.17 14.98 -9.89
CA LEU A 73 -18.63 16.09 -9.03
C LEU A 73 -19.48 17.10 -9.81
N ALA A 74 -19.26 17.36 -11.10
CA ALA A 74 -20.16 18.23 -11.86
C ALA A 74 -21.50 17.57 -12.16
N SER A 75 -21.56 16.26 -12.42
CA SER A 75 -22.83 15.53 -12.56
C SER A 75 -23.51 15.31 -11.22
N PHE A 76 -22.80 14.95 -10.15
CA PHE A 76 -23.36 14.88 -8.79
C PHE A 76 -23.81 16.25 -8.27
N ALA A 77 -23.04 17.32 -8.47
CA ALA A 77 -23.43 18.68 -8.12
C ALA A 77 -24.54 19.21 -9.03
N SER A 78 -24.56 18.90 -10.33
CA SER A 78 -25.65 19.22 -11.25
C SER A 78 -26.93 18.46 -10.88
N ASP A 79 -26.84 17.20 -10.50
CA ASP A 79 -27.99 16.39 -10.06
C ASP A 79 -28.50 16.83 -8.69
N THR A 80 -27.59 17.27 -7.80
CA THR A 80 -27.92 17.86 -6.49
C THR A 80 -28.53 19.25 -6.64
N LEU A 81 -28.01 20.09 -7.54
CA LEU A 81 -28.54 21.43 -7.84
C LEU A 81 -29.83 21.39 -8.68
N SER A 82 -30.07 20.33 -9.45
CA SER A 82 -31.30 20.11 -10.22
C SER A 82 -32.37 19.29 -9.50
N GLY A 83 -32.11 18.85 -8.27
CA GLY A 83 -33.05 18.09 -7.44
C GLY A 83 -33.29 16.64 -7.90
N LYS A 84 -32.52 16.12 -8.86
CA LYS A 84 -32.68 14.75 -9.38
C LYS A 84 -32.27 13.66 -8.39
N VAL A 85 -31.41 13.98 -7.42
CA VAL A 85 -31.03 13.08 -6.30
C VAL A 85 -32.23 12.78 -5.38
N LEU A 86 -33.31 13.58 -5.46
CA LEU A 86 -34.56 13.35 -4.73
C LEU A 86 -35.60 12.55 -5.54
N SER A 87 -35.28 12.12 -6.77
CA SER A 87 -36.23 11.36 -7.58
C SER A 87 -36.39 9.93 -7.04
N PRO A 88 -37.64 9.45 -6.84
CA PRO A 88 -37.89 8.12 -6.27
C PRO A 88 -37.26 6.96 -7.04
N SER A 89 -37.09 7.09 -8.35
CA SER A 89 -36.47 6.07 -9.21
C SER A 89 -34.95 6.00 -9.04
N TYR A 90 -34.27 7.14 -8.87
CA TYR A 90 -32.83 7.18 -8.59
C TYR A 90 -32.53 6.66 -7.18
N LEU A 91 -33.33 7.08 -6.19
CA LEU A 91 -33.25 6.57 -4.82
C LEU A 91 -33.53 5.08 -4.74
N LYS A 92 -34.42 4.52 -5.58
CA LYS A 92 -34.69 3.08 -5.64
C LYS A 92 -33.54 2.29 -6.27
N HIS A 93 -32.91 2.78 -7.34
CA HIS A 93 -31.78 2.10 -7.97
C HIS A 93 -30.50 2.15 -7.13
N VAL A 94 -30.29 3.28 -6.43
CA VAL A 94 -29.25 3.38 -5.40
C VAL A 94 -29.63 2.46 -4.24
N ALA A 95 -30.83 2.54 -3.66
CA ALA A 95 -31.25 1.70 -2.54
C ALA A 95 -31.16 0.18 -2.81
N GLU A 96 -31.44 -0.30 -4.03
CA GLU A 96 -31.34 -1.71 -4.40
C GLU A 96 -29.88 -2.21 -4.52
N SER A 97 -28.90 -1.30 -4.64
CA SER A 97 -27.46 -1.62 -4.73
C SER A 97 -26.62 -1.09 -3.55
N SER A 98 -27.22 -0.29 -2.64
CA SER A 98 -26.47 0.72 -1.86
C SER A 98 -27.01 0.98 -0.45
N VAL A 99 -27.68 0.03 0.22
CA VAL A 99 -28.14 0.24 1.61
C VAL A 99 -26.96 0.53 2.56
N HIS A 100 -25.80 -0.11 2.36
CA HIS A 100 -24.57 0.19 3.13
C HIS A 100 -23.78 1.41 2.61
N LEU A 101 -24.01 1.83 1.37
CA LEU A 101 -23.28 2.91 0.70
C LEU A 101 -23.86 4.30 1.03
N ALA A 102 -25.17 4.37 1.28
CA ALA A 102 -25.84 5.60 1.67
C ALA A 102 -25.56 6.00 3.14
N SER A 103 -25.49 5.06 4.09
CA SER A 103 -25.25 5.38 5.51
C SER A 103 -23.81 5.88 5.76
N ASP A 104 -22.79 5.06 5.47
CA ASP A 104 -21.86 5.37 4.40
C ASP A 104 -21.33 6.81 4.26
N ALA A 105 -21.72 7.34 3.10
CA ALA A 105 -21.41 8.68 2.64
C ALA A 105 -22.14 9.75 3.47
N VAL A 106 -23.34 9.47 4.00
CA VAL A 106 -24.10 10.43 4.82
C VAL A 106 -23.42 10.68 6.16
N GLY A 107 -22.84 9.67 6.80
CA GLY A 107 -22.07 9.84 8.04
C GLY A 107 -20.77 10.61 7.82
N ALA A 108 -20.00 10.23 6.79
CA ALA A 108 -18.70 10.85 6.49
C ALA A 108 -18.81 12.31 5.97
N LEU A 109 -19.93 12.67 5.33
CA LEU A 109 -20.16 14.03 4.81
C LEU A 109 -21.20 14.82 5.63
N GLY A 110 -21.74 14.21 6.69
CA GLY A 110 -22.92 14.72 7.41
C GLY A 110 -22.64 15.94 8.28
N SER A 111 -21.37 16.22 8.61
CA SER A 111 -20.96 17.39 9.38
C SER A 111 -19.86 18.19 8.68
N SER A 112 -19.69 19.47 9.02
CA SER A 112 -18.53 20.26 8.57
C SER A 112 -17.22 19.64 9.02
N HIS A 113 -17.14 19.22 10.29
CA HIS A 113 -15.94 18.60 10.86
C HIS A 113 -15.54 17.31 10.12
N SER A 114 -16.48 16.41 9.82
CA SER A 114 -16.18 15.17 9.08
C SER A 114 -15.70 15.46 7.64
N ARG A 115 -16.18 16.54 7.01
CA ARG A 115 -15.70 16.99 5.70
C ARG A 115 -14.28 17.56 5.76
N ASP A 116 -13.95 18.28 6.82
CA ASP A 116 -12.59 18.79 7.06
C ASP A 116 -11.61 17.63 7.27
N LEU A 117 -11.97 16.64 8.10
CA LEU A 117 -11.17 15.42 8.29
C LEU A 117 -10.97 14.63 6.99
N LEU A 118 -12.00 14.54 6.14
CA LEU A 118 -11.86 13.89 4.83
C LEU A 118 -10.90 14.66 3.92
N LYS A 119 -10.96 15.99 3.92
CA LYS A 119 -10.01 16.85 3.20
C LYS A 119 -8.58 16.63 3.71
N ASP A 120 -8.39 16.55 5.02
CA ASP A 120 -7.08 16.30 5.62
C ASP A 120 -6.58 14.89 5.28
N GLN A 121 -7.46 13.88 5.27
CA GLN A 121 -7.10 12.52 4.83
C GLN A 121 -6.60 12.51 3.38
N PHE A 122 -7.28 13.24 2.48
CA PHE A 122 -6.80 13.39 1.10
C PHE A 122 -5.45 14.10 1.04
N GLY A 123 -5.32 15.23 1.74
CA GLY A 123 -4.06 15.98 1.83
C GLY A 123 -2.89 15.11 2.31
N ASN A 124 -3.10 14.36 3.39
CA ASN A 124 -2.11 13.41 3.93
C ASN A 124 -1.71 12.35 2.89
N THR A 125 -2.67 11.79 2.16
CA THR A 125 -2.38 10.77 1.15
C THR A 125 -1.52 11.32 0.01
N PHE A 126 -1.80 12.54 -0.44
CA PHE A 126 -1.00 13.22 -1.46
C PHE A 126 0.40 13.59 -0.98
N ASP A 127 0.52 14.09 0.26
CA ASP A 127 1.81 14.37 0.87
C ASP A 127 2.71 13.13 0.83
N VAL A 128 2.18 11.98 1.26
CA VAL A 128 2.91 10.70 1.28
C VAL A 128 3.34 10.24 -0.10
N ILE A 129 2.43 10.27 -1.09
CA ILE A 129 2.77 9.98 -2.49
C ILE A 129 3.87 10.94 -2.98
N GLY A 130 3.80 12.20 -2.58
CA GLY A 130 4.82 13.20 -2.85
C GLY A 130 6.18 12.85 -2.24
N PHE A 131 6.22 12.45 -0.97
CA PHE A 131 7.47 12.13 -0.27
C PHE A 131 8.21 10.97 -0.92
N VAL A 132 7.54 9.84 -1.18
CA VAL A 132 8.17 8.66 -1.79
C VAL A 132 8.73 8.99 -3.18
N ASN A 133 7.99 9.76 -3.99
CA ASN A 133 8.37 10.00 -5.39
C ASN A 133 9.45 11.08 -5.57
N HIS A 134 9.48 12.09 -4.70
CA HIS A 134 10.40 13.24 -4.82
C HIS A 134 11.69 13.09 -3.99
N VAL A 135 12.07 11.86 -3.64
CA VAL A 135 13.43 11.60 -3.13
C VAL A 135 14.45 12.03 -4.17
N SER A 136 15.26 13.02 -3.82
CA SER A 136 16.34 13.56 -4.65
C SER A 136 17.59 12.67 -4.60
N ALA A 137 17.45 11.39 -4.93
CA ALA A 137 18.56 10.44 -4.93
C ALA A 137 18.87 9.92 -6.35
N PRO A 138 20.16 9.66 -6.67
CA PRO A 138 20.56 9.15 -7.98
C PRO A 138 19.91 7.82 -8.33
N LYS A 139 19.64 7.61 -9.63
CA LYS A 139 19.17 6.33 -10.19
C LYS A 139 20.29 5.52 -10.86
N HIS A 140 21.53 5.97 -10.71
CA HIS A 140 22.74 5.35 -11.24
C HIS A 140 23.85 5.45 -10.20
N LEU A 141 24.81 4.53 -10.29
CA LEU A 141 26.03 4.60 -9.51
C LEU A 141 26.92 5.72 -10.05
N ALA A 142 27.78 6.28 -9.20
CA ALA A 142 28.88 7.13 -9.65
C ALA A 142 29.86 6.33 -10.52
N GLU A 143 30.77 7.03 -11.23
CA GLU A 143 31.75 6.39 -12.11
C GLU A 143 32.66 5.37 -11.39
N ASP A 144 32.86 5.55 -10.08
CA ASP A 144 33.62 4.65 -9.22
C ASP A 144 32.78 3.48 -8.66
N GLY A 145 31.52 3.34 -9.09
CA GLY A 145 30.59 2.32 -8.63
C GLY A 145 29.97 2.60 -7.25
N THR A 146 30.20 3.77 -6.66
CA THR A 146 29.66 4.11 -5.34
C THR A 146 28.28 4.76 -5.42
N TYR A 147 27.56 4.73 -4.29
CA TYR A 147 26.29 5.43 -4.09
C TYR A 147 26.40 6.38 -2.88
N PRO A 148 25.90 7.62 -2.95
CA PRO A 148 26.04 8.62 -1.88
C PRO A 148 25.06 8.37 -0.70
N LEU A 149 25.01 7.14 -0.19
CA LEU A 149 24.01 6.68 0.77
C LEU A 149 23.96 7.54 2.04
N ASP A 150 25.11 7.82 2.66
CA ASP A 150 25.19 8.54 3.93
C ASP A 150 24.62 9.97 3.83
N GLU A 151 24.87 10.62 2.69
CA GLU A 151 24.31 11.94 2.39
C GLU A 151 22.80 11.87 2.19
N MET A 152 22.32 10.89 1.41
CA MET A 152 20.90 10.73 1.12
C MET A 152 20.09 10.37 2.37
N VAL A 153 20.63 9.54 3.26
CA VAL A 153 20.00 9.23 4.55
C VAL A 153 19.89 10.51 5.40
N LYS A 154 20.98 11.29 5.52
CA LYS A 154 20.93 12.58 6.25
C LYS A 154 19.89 13.52 5.65
N GLN A 155 19.80 13.58 4.33
CA GLN A 155 18.81 14.38 3.64
C GLN A 155 17.37 13.93 3.97
N CYS A 156 17.08 12.62 3.94
CA CYS A 156 15.77 12.08 4.29
C CYS A 156 15.31 12.55 5.68
N TYR A 157 16.18 12.46 6.69
CA TYR A 157 15.86 12.88 8.06
C TYR A 157 15.86 14.40 8.27
N SER A 158 16.50 15.18 7.38
CA SER A 158 16.48 16.65 7.47
C SER A 158 15.09 17.26 7.25
N HIS A 159 14.17 16.51 6.64
CA HIS A 159 12.77 16.90 6.44
C HIS A 159 11.88 16.60 7.64
N GLY A 160 12.44 16.06 8.72
CA GLY A 160 11.75 15.69 9.95
C GLY A 160 11.28 14.24 9.98
N ASP A 161 10.88 13.81 11.17
CA ASP A 161 10.62 12.40 11.51
C ASP A 161 9.55 11.74 10.62
N TYR A 162 8.44 12.44 10.38
CA TYR A 162 7.32 11.87 9.63
C TYR A 162 7.62 11.71 8.13
N PRO A 163 8.11 12.74 7.40
CA PRO A 163 8.51 12.56 6.01
C PRO A 163 9.64 11.54 5.84
N ALA A 164 10.55 11.40 6.82
CA ALA A 164 11.65 10.46 6.75
C ALA A 164 11.20 9.00 6.55
N LEU A 165 10.05 8.60 7.12
CA LEU A 165 9.46 7.26 6.93
C LEU A 165 9.33 6.91 5.43
N TRP A 166 8.86 7.88 4.66
CA TRP A 166 8.55 7.75 3.24
C TRP A 166 9.75 8.05 2.35
N TYR A 167 10.59 9.01 2.75
CA TYR A 167 11.81 9.32 2.00
C TYR A 167 12.82 8.18 2.04
N VAL A 168 12.93 7.45 3.15
CA VAL A 168 13.81 6.26 3.23
C VAL A 168 13.27 5.13 2.36
N GLU A 169 11.95 4.94 2.26
CA GLU A 169 11.34 3.98 1.30
C GLU A 169 11.72 4.34 -0.15
N GLY A 170 11.54 5.61 -0.54
CA GLY A 170 11.93 6.07 -1.87
C GLY A 170 13.45 6.01 -2.09
N LEU A 171 14.27 6.21 -1.06
CA LEU A 171 15.73 6.01 -1.14
C LEU A 171 16.08 4.56 -1.43
N GLY A 172 15.44 3.60 -0.74
CA GLY A 172 15.59 2.17 -1.04
C GLY A 172 15.24 1.85 -2.48
N GLU A 173 14.17 2.45 -3.01
CA GLU A 173 13.80 2.32 -4.41
C GLU A 173 14.91 2.84 -5.35
N ARG A 174 15.44 4.05 -5.10
CA ARG A 174 16.50 4.65 -5.94
C ARG A 174 17.82 3.90 -5.86
N TYR A 175 18.18 3.42 -4.67
CA TYR A 175 19.36 2.61 -4.42
C TYR A 175 19.30 1.29 -5.19
N ALA A 176 18.23 0.50 -5.03
CA ALA A 176 18.06 -0.74 -5.77
C ALA A 176 18.00 -0.52 -7.29
N THR A 177 17.39 0.59 -7.74
CA THR A 177 17.38 0.94 -9.17
C THR A 177 18.80 1.08 -9.73
N ALA A 178 19.67 1.80 -9.01
CA ALA A 178 21.04 2.05 -9.47
C ALA A 178 21.83 0.73 -9.64
N TYR A 179 21.78 -0.14 -8.62
CA TYR A 179 22.52 -1.40 -8.65
C TYR A 179 21.88 -2.46 -9.57
N LEU A 180 20.55 -2.49 -9.69
CA LEU A 180 19.91 -3.40 -10.63
C LEU A 180 20.25 -3.02 -12.08
N ASN A 181 20.26 -1.73 -12.40
CA ASN A 181 20.68 -1.27 -13.73
C ASN A 181 22.14 -1.64 -14.04
N ASP A 182 23.04 -1.48 -13.06
CA ASP A 182 24.44 -1.90 -13.20
C ASP A 182 24.59 -3.42 -13.38
N SER A 183 23.87 -4.21 -12.57
CA SER A 183 23.80 -5.67 -12.68
C SER A 183 23.35 -6.11 -14.08
N LEU A 184 22.28 -5.50 -14.62
CA LEU A 184 21.78 -5.78 -15.96
C LEU A 184 22.76 -5.37 -17.07
N ALA A 185 23.47 -4.25 -16.90
CA ALA A 185 24.43 -3.76 -17.88
C ALA A 185 25.73 -4.59 -17.92
N THR A 186 26.18 -5.08 -16.76
CA THR A 186 27.44 -5.81 -16.61
C THR A 186 27.28 -7.33 -16.65
N GLY A 187 26.05 -7.83 -16.48
CA GLY A 187 25.75 -9.27 -16.32
C GLY A 187 26.17 -9.84 -14.96
N LYS A 188 26.59 -9.01 -14.00
CA LYS A 188 26.94 -9.45 -12.64
C LYS A 188 25.67 -9.69 -11.82
N GLU A 189 25.65 -10.77 -11.06
CA GLU A 189 24.52 -11.07 -10.17
C GLU A 189 24.41 -10.03 -9.04
N LEU A 190 23.20 -9.50 -8.85
CA LEU A 190 22.88 -8.58 -7.77
C LEU A 190 22.71 -9.33 -6.45
N HIS A 191 23.66 -9.15 -5.53
CA HIS A 191 23.65 -9.77 -4.22
C HIS A 191 24.24 -8.81 -3.18
N GLY A 192 23.89 -9.01 -1.92
CA GLY A 192 24.56 -8.33 -0.82
C GLY A 192 24.14 -6.88 -0.57
N LEU A 193 23.10 -6.35 -1.23
CA LEU A 193 22.80 -4.92 -1.19
C LEU A 193 22.63 -4.36 0.23
N LEU A 194 21.85 -5.03 1.08
CA LEU A 194 21.62 -4.62 2.47
C LEU A 194 22.33 -5.52 3.49
N THR A 195 22.98 -6.59 3.04
CA THR A 195 23.64 -7.59 3.90
C THR A 195 25.17 -7.45 3.90
N THR A 196 25.73 -6.54 3.11
CA THR A 196 27.19 -6.31 3.04
C THR A 196 27.54 -4.82 3.03
N GLY A 197 28.84 -4.51 3.15
CA GLY A 197 29.38 -3.18 2.96
C GLY A 197 28.78 -2.12 3.89
N LYS A 198 28.55 -0.92 3.35
CA LYS A 198 28.05 0.23 4.12
C LYS A 198 26.63 0.02 4.67
N MET A 199 25.77 -0.71 3.97
CA MET A 199 24.39 -0.94 4.42
C MET A 199 24.32 -1.87 5.63
N LEU A 200 25.19 -2.86 5.72
CA LEU A 200 25.28 -3.71 6.92
C LEU A 200 25.70 -2.91 8.16
N ALA A 201 26.56 -1.91 7.96
CA ALA A 201 27.03 -1.00 9.02
C ALA A 201 26.12 0.23 9.22
N ALA A 202 25.07 0.39 8.42
CA ALA A 202 24.19 1.54 8.50
C ALA A 202 23.30 1.49 9.75
N ASP A 203 22.78 2.64 10.14
CA ASP A 203 21.87 2.78 11.28
C ASP A 203 20.67 1.82 11.13
N GLN A 204 20.35 1.07 12.19
CA GLN A 204 19.27 0.07 12.14
C GLN A 204 17.92 0.70 11.80
N LYS A 205 17.71 1.96 12.19
CA LYS A 205 16.43 2.67 12.00
C LYS A 205 16.04 2.87 10.53
N ILE A 206 16.97 2.75 9.57
CA ILE A 206 16.61 2.87 8.15
C ILE A 206 16.21 1.55 7.53
N GLN A 207 16.52 0.42 8.18
CA GLN A 207 16.50 -0.89 7.54
C GLN A 207 15.10 -1.27 7.08
N THR A 208 14.09 -1.14 7.95
CA THR A 208 12.72 -1.59 7.62
C THR A 208 12.17 -0.94 6.35
N MET A 209 12.22 0.39 6.21
CA MET A 209 11.71 1.06 5.01
C MET A 209 12.69 1.04 3.83
N MET A 210 14.00 0.92 4.07
CA MET A 210 14.95 0.64 2.99
C MET A 210 14.61 -0.69 2.31
N HIS A 211 14.24 -1.72 3.09
CA HIS A 211 13.81 -3.03 2.59
C HIS A 211 12.51 -2.92 1.78
N ALA A 212 11.52 -2.17 2.27
CA ALA A 212 10.31 -1.88 1.50
C ALA A 212 10.65 -1.22 0.15
N GLY A 213 11.55 -0.23 0.15
CA GLY A 213 12.01 0.44 -1.06
C GLY A 213 12.67 -0.48 -2.09
N ILE A 214 13.62 -1.34 -1.68
CA ILE A 214 14.25 -2.28 -2.62
C ILE A 214 13.24 -3.31 -3.15
N GLY A 215 12.30 -3.75 -2.31
CA GLY A 215 11.25 -4.69 -2.67
C GLY A 215 10.38 -4.16 -3.81
N ILE A 216 10.08 -2.86 -3.82
CA ILE A 216 9.33 -2.20 -4.90
C ILE A 216 10.05 -2.36 -6.25
N ILE A 217 11.37 -2.15 -6.30
CA ILE A 217 12.11 -2.29 -7.56
C ILE A 217 12.21 -3.74 -8.00
N PHE A 218 12.47 -4.67 -7.08
CA PHE A 218 12.54 -6.08 -7.42
C PHE A 218 11.20 -6.60 -7.93
N ALA A 219 10.09 -6.20 -7.31
CA ALA A 219 8.76 -6.54 -7.78
C ALA A 219 8.50 -5.93 -9.16
N LYS A 220 8.78 -4.63 -9.37
CA LYS A 220 8.63 -3.97 -10.69
C LYS A 220 9.43 -4.67 -11.79
N HIS A 221 10.66 -5.11 -11.48
CA HIS A 221 11.50 -5.85 -12.40
C HIS A 221 10.89 -7.22 -12.73
N ALA A 222 10.53 -7.99 -11.70
CA ALA A 222 10.02 -9.35 -11.85
C ALA A 222 8.68 -9.40 -12.60
N VAL A 223 7.70 -8.57 -12.23
CA VAL A 223 6.35 -8.62 -12.84
C VAL A 223 6.20 -7.70 -14.05
N GLY A 224 7.19 -6.85 -14.34
CA GLY A 224 7.09 -5.80 -15.35
C GLY A 224 6.88 -6.30 -16.78
N GLN A 225 7.30 -7.53 -17.08
CA GLN A 225 7.12 -8.16 -18.40
C GLN A 225 5.89 -9.06 -18.48
N LEU A 226 5.22 -9.31 -17.35
CA LEU A 226 4.03 -10.16 -17.33
C LEU A 226 2.84 -9.45 -17.97
N THR A 227 1.99 -10.23 -18.62
CA THR A 227 0.73 -9.78 -19.21
C THR A 227 -0.40 -10.66 -18.70
N PRO A 228 -1.68 -10.23 -18.80
CA PRO A 228 -2.80 -11.10 -18.44
C PRO A 228 -2.83 -12.46 -19.18
N TRP A 229 -2.12 -12.60 -20.31
CA TRP A 229 -1.99 -13.87 -21.06
C TRP A 229 -0.74 -14.69 -20.73
N SER A 230 0.15 -14.20 -19.86
CA SER A 230 1.33 -14.97 -19.45
C SER A 230 0.92 -16.34 -18.91
N THR A 231 1.69 -17.40 -19.08
CA THR A 231 1.37 -18.73 -18.53
C THR A 231 1.60 -18.77 -17.03
N ASP A 232 1.03 -19.77 -16.33
CA ASP A 232 1.31 -19.94 -14.89
C ASP A 232 2.80 -20.21 -14.62
N GLY A 233 3.50 -20.88 -15.54
CA GLY A 233 4.95 -21.07 -15.48
C GLY A 233 5.75 -19.77 -15.60
N GLU A 234 5.31 -18.83 -16.45
CA GLU A 234 5.94 -17.49 -16.53
C GLU A 234 5.69 -16.68 -15.26
N ILE A 235 4.48 -16.76 -14.68
CA ILE A 235 4.16 -16.11 -13.41
C ILE A 235 5.00 -16.70 -12.27
N GLN A 236 5.12 -18.03 -12.21
CA GLN A 236 5.98 -18.70 -11.24
C GLN A 236 7.45 -18.28 -11.39
N ALA A 237 7.99 -18.27 -12.60
CA ALA A 237 9.35 -17.82 -12.85
C ALA A 237 9.58 -16.36 -12.41
N ALA A 238 8.62 -15.47 -12.64
CA ALA A 238 8.69 -14.09 -12.16
C ALA A 238 8.69 -14.02 -10.61
N VAL A 239 7.85 -14.81 -9.95
CA VAL A 239 7.84 -14.91 -8.48
C VAL A 239 9.19 -15.43 -7.96
N GLU A 240 9.78 -16.43 -8.60
CA GLU A 240 11.10 -16.98 -8.24
C GLU A 240 12.23 -15.95 -8.43
N VAL A 241 12.20 -15.17 -9.50
CA VAL A 241 13.13 -14.04 -9.70
C VAL A 241 12.99 -13.02 -8.56
N PHE A 242 11.76 -12.65 -8.22
CA PHE A 242 11.49 -11.73 -7.13
C PHE A 242 12.02 -12.24 -5.78
N THR A 243 11.68 -13.47 -5.40
CA THR A 243 12.10 -14.03 -4.10
C THR A 243 13.61 -14.21 -4.04
N THR A 244 14.25 -14.60 -5.14
CA THR A 244 15.72 -14.72 -5.22
C THR A 244 16.38 -13.36 -4.98
N LEU A 245 15.91 -12.30 -5.66
CA LEU A 245 16.42 -10.95 -5.45
C LEU A 245 16.24 -10.49 -4.01
N VAL A 246 15.08 -10.72 -3.41
CA VAL A 246 14.80 -10.34 -2.01
C VAL A 246 15.72 -11.11 -1.05
N ASN A 247 15.82 -12.43 -1.19
CA ASN A 247 16.64 -13.28 -0.31
C ASN A 247 18.13 -12.94 -0.39
N ASN A 248 18.65 -12.67 -1.59
CA ASN A 248 20.07 -12.37 -1.80
C ASN A 248 20.48 -10.99 -1.25
N ASN A 249 19.52 -10.10 -1.00
CA ASN A 249 19.80 -8.69 -0.76
C ASN A 249 19.22 -8.14 0.54
N SER A 250 18.42 -8.91 1.28
CA SER A 250 17.72 -8.47 2.50
C SER A 250 18.34 -9.03 3.78
N LEU A 251 18.35 -8.22 4.83
CA LEU A 251 18.60 -8.67 6.19
C LEU A 251 17.46 -9.60 6.66
N PRO A 252 17.76 -10.75 7.31
CA PRO A 252 16.74 -11.72 7.71
C PRO A 252 15.58 -11.12 8.51
N GLY A 253 15.87 -10.22 9.46
CA GLY A 253 14.84 -9.64 10.31
C GLY A 253 13.99 -8.56 9.68
N CYS A 254 14.30 -8.10 8.46
CA CYS A 254 13.54 -7.07 7.74
C CYS A 254 12.93 -7.58 6.42
N ILE A 255 13.15 -8.85 6.08
CA ILE A 255 12.82 -9.40 4.76
C ILE A 255 11.33 -9.28 4.40
N GLY A 256 10.43 -9.37 5.39
CA GLY A 256 9.00 -9.22 5.19
C GLY A 256 8.60 -7.87 4.56
N ALA A 257 9.32 -6.79 4.89
CA ALA A 257 9.09 -5.48 4.29
C ALA A 257 9.37 -5.48 2.77
N ALA A 258 10.39 -6.23 2.33
CA ALA A 258 10.70 -6.38 0.93
C ALA A 258 9.71 -7.33 0.22
N LEU A 259 9.38 -8.47 0.82
CA LEU A 259 8.46 -9.47 0.26
C LEU A 259 7.06 -8.91 -0.02
N GLU A 260 6.56 -8.08 0.90
CA GLU A 260 5.25 -7.45 0.81
C GLU A 260 5.07 -6.58 -0.45
N SER A 261 6.18 -6.02 -0.95
CA SER A 261 6.18 -5.15 -2.13
C SER A 261 5.68 -5.83 -3.40
N LEU A 262 5.73 -7.18 -3.49
CA LEU A 262 5.15 -7.91 -4.62
C LEU A 262 3.65 -7.64 -4.72
N GLY A 263 2.94 -7.69 -3.60
CA GLY A 263 1.52 -7.38 -3.50
C GLY A 263 1.23 -5.92 -3.83
N LEU A 264 2.00 -5.03 -3.21
CA LEU A 264 1.88 -3.58 -3.39
C LEU A 264 2.02 -3.19 -4.88
N VAL A 265 3.09 -3.65 -5.53
CA VAL A 265 3.36 -3.35 -6.95
C VAL A 265 2.34 -4.02 -7.86
N SER A 266 2.02 -5.29 -7.63
CA SER A 266 1.06 -6.03 -8.44
C SER A 266 -0.30 -5.36 -8.40
N ARG A 267 -0.81 -5.01 -7.22
CA ARG A 267 -2.14 -4.40 -7.10
C ARG A 267 -2.20 -2.94 -7.57
N THR A 268 -1.09 -2.20 -7.44
CA THR A 268 -1.00 -0.81 -7.91
C THR A 268 -0.91 -0.72 -9.44
N TRP A 269 -0.09 -1.56 -10.06
CA TRP A 269 0.32 -1.39 -11.47
C TRP A 269 -0.15 -2.52 -12.39
N HIS A 270 -0.48 -3.69 -11.85
CA HIS A 270 -0.80 -4.89 -12.61
C HIS A 270 -2.03 -5.59 -12.02
N GLY A 271 -3.09 -4.84 -11.67
CA GLY A 271 -4.26 -5.35 -10.95
C GLY A 271 -4.90 -6.59 -11.57
N GLN A 272 -4.85 -6.73 -12.89
CA GLN A 272 -5.30 -7.89 -13.65
C GLN A 272 -4.50 -9.18 -13.38
N LEU A 273 -3.28 -9.08 -12.84
CA LEU A 273 -2.42 -10.22 -12.50
C LEU A 273 -2.61 -10.69 -11.06
N VAL A 274 -3.24 -9.89 -10.19
CA VAL A 274 -3.32 -10.15 -8.74
C VAL A 274 -3.91 -11.53 -8.44
N ALA A 275 -5.03 -11.89 -9.07
CA ALA A 275 -5.67 -13.19 -8.85
C ALA A 275 -4.77 -14.36 -9.27
N ARG A 276 -4.01 -14.20 -10.36
CA ARG A 276 -3.14 -15.27 -10.89
C ARG A 276 -1.85 -15.41 -10.08
N ILE A 277 -1.22 -14.29 -9.71
CA ILE A 277 -0.07 -14.30 -8.80
C ILE A 277 -0.47 -14.90 -7.45
N SER A 278 -1.62 -14.48 -6.90
CA SER A 278 -2.18 -15.04 -5.67
C SER A 278 -2.37 -16.57 -5.75
N ALA A 279 -2.91 -17.08 -6.87
CA ALA A 279 -3.11 -18.52 -7.05
C ALA A 279 -1.78 -19.30 -7.08
N VAL A 280 -0.77 -18.78 -7.79
CA VAL A 280 0.58 -19.38 -7.82
C VAL A 280 1.21 -19.37 -6.43
N LEU A 281 1.16 -18.24 -5.72
CA LEU A 281 1.71 -18.11 -4.38
C LEU A 281 1.06 -19.07 -3.40
N LYS A 282 -0.28 -19.18 -3.42
CA LYS A 282 -1.00 -20.13 -2.58
C LYS A 282 -0.55 -21.58 -2.81
N ALA A 283 -0.25 -21.94 -4.05
CA ALA A 283 0.16 -23.30 -4.41
C ALA A 283 1.64 -23.60 -4.07
N THR A 284 2.50 -22.58 -3.99
CA THR A 284 3.96 -22.77 -3.98
C THR A 284 4.66 -22.19 -2.76
N ASN A 285 4.13 -21.13 -2.14
CA ASN A 285 4.76 -20.41 -1.04
C ASN A 285 3.72 -19.69 -0.18
N GLN A 286 3.22 -20.40 0.84
CA GLN A 286 2.20 -19.89 1.76
C GLN A 286 2.68 -18.67 2.57
N ASP A 287 3.96 -18.60 2.94
CA ASP A 287 4.48 -17.45 3.69
C ASP A 287 4.44 -16.17 2.84
N LEU A 288 4.91 -16.24 1.58
CA LEU A 288 4.85 -15.09 0.66
C LEU A 288 3.41 -14.71 0.31
N TYR A 289 2.48 -15.67 0.30
CA TYR A 289 1.06 -15.40 0.06
C TYR A 289 0.46 -14.39 1.05
N GLU A 290 0.84 -14.47 2.33
CA GLU A 290 0.36 -13.56 3.37
C GLU A 290 0.92 -12.15 3.18
N PHE A 291 2.25 -12.02 3.01
CA PHE A 291 2.90 -10.74 2.69
C PHE A 291 2.33 -10.10 1.42
N PHE A 292 2.07 -10.91 0.39
CA PHE A 292 1.46 -10.46 -0.86
C PHE A 292 0.09 -9.81 -0.62
N TRP A 293 -0.80 -10.46 0.14
CA TRP A 293 -2.12 -9.88 0.38
C TRP A 293 -2.09 -8.66 1.30
N HIS A 294 -1.14 -8.60 2.25
CA HIS A 294 -0.92 -7.39 3.03
C HIS A 294 -0.50 -6.21 2.13
N GLY A 295 0.45 -6.42 1.22
CA GLY A 295 0.86 -5.42 0.24
C GLY A 295 -0.27 -5.01 -0.71
N CYS A 296 -1.09 -5.95 -1.15
CA CYS A 296 -2.31 -5.64 -1.92
C CYS A 296 -3.24 -4.73 -1.12
N GLY A 297 -3.41 -4.97 0.19
CA GLY A 297 -4.16 -4.11 1.10
C GLY A 297 -3.64 -2.68 1.17
N ARG A 298 -2.32 -2.50 1.34
CA ARG A 298 -1.71 -1.16 1.28
C ARG A 298 -1.99 -0.47 -0.05
N ALA A 299 -1.85 -1.19 -1.16
CA ALA A 299 -2.15 -0.66 -2.50
C ALA A 299 -3.62 -0.27 -2.68
N MET A 300 -4.56 -0.99 -2.06
CA MET A 300 -5.97 -0.62 -2.07
C MET A 300 -6.19 0.74 -1.41
N TYR A 301 -5.51 1.04 -0.29
CA TYR A 301 -5.64 2.36 0.34
C TYR A 301 -5.17 3.51 -0.57
N PHE A 302 -4.02 3.32 -1.24
CA PHE A 302 -3.45 4.33 -2.16
C PHE A 302 -4.14 4.37 -3.53
N SER A 303 -5.11 3.50 -3.79
CA SER A 303 -5.82 3.50 -5.06
C SER A 303 -6.81 4.66 -5.12
N PRO A 304 -6.71 5.54 -6.13
CA PRO A 304 -7.56 6.72 -6.24
C PRO A 304 -9.02 6.39 -6.53
N MET A 305 -9.29 5.16 -7.00
CA MET A 305 -10.67 4.70 -7.13
C MET A 305 -11.42 4.76 -5.80
N TYR A 306 -10.76 4.45 -4.68
CA TYR A 306 -11.42 4.44 -3.37
C TYR A 306 -11.43 5.81 -2.68
N MET A 307 -10.99 6.83 -3.40
CA MET A 307 -11.20 8.24 -3.05
C MET A 307 -12.55 8.75 -3.55
N MET A 308 -13.21 8.01 -4.45
CA MET A 308 -14.55 8.35 -4.93
C MET A 308 -15.62 7.96 -3.91
N PRO A 309 -16.66 8.80 -3.70
CA PRO A 309 -17.78 8.47 -2.83
C PRO A 309 -18.41 7.12 -3.21
N GLY A 310 -18.65 6.29 -2.20
CA GLY A 310 -19.25 4.96 -2.40
C GLY A 310 -18.28 3.88 -2.86
N LEU A 311 -16.98 4.16 -2.96
CA LEU A 311 -15.96 3.12 -3.07
C LEU A 311 -15.10 3.14 -1.81
N SER A 312 -14.71 1.97 -1.34
CA SER A 312 -14.01 1.81 -0.08
C SER A 312 -12.87 0.80 -0.25
N PRO A 313 -11.65 1.11 0.24
CA PRO A 313 -10.54 0.16 0.17
C PRO A 313 -10.82 -1.06 1.06
N TRP A 314 -11.66 -0.91 2.09
CA TRP A 314 -12.11 -2.01 2.95
C TRP A 314 -12.99 -3.00 2.19
N ASP A 315 -13.92 -2.49 1.39
CA ASP A 315 -14.83 -3.33 0.60
C ASP A 315 -14.04 -4.11 -0.45
N ALA A 316 -12.95 -3.54 -0.97
CA ALA A 316 -12.01 -4.23 -1.84
C ALA A 316 -11.20 -5.32 -1.11
N ALA A 317 -10.73 -5.02 0.10
CA ALA A 317 -10.06 -6.01 0.95
C ALA A 317 -11.01 -7.15 1.36
N ASP A 318 -12.31 -6.89 1.40
CA ASP A 318 -13.33 -7.91 1.65
C ASP A 318 -13.66 -8.74 0.40
N SER A 319 -13.65 -8.14 -0.79
CA SER A 319 -14.22 -8.77 -2.00
C SER A 319 -13.19 -9.30 -2.99
N GLU A 320 -11.99 -8.70 -3.09
CA GLU A 320 -10.97 -9.15 -4.03
C GLU A 320 -10.26 -10.45 -3.59
N PRO A 321 -9.88 -10.63 -2.30
CA PRO A 321 -9.34 -11.90 -1.85
C PRO A 321 -10.44 -12.97 -1.73
N THR A 322 -10.16 -14.18 -2.18
CA THR A 322 -11.15 -15.27 -2.19
C THR A 322 -11.26 -16.00 -0.85
N GLU A 323 -10.27 -15.87 0.03
CA GLU A 323 -10.16 -16.65 1.28
C GLU A 323 -9.87 -15.78 2.49
N GLU A 324 -10.25 -16.27 3.68
CA GLU A 324 -10.20 -15.46 4.90
C GLU A 324 -8.79 -15.04 5.31
N THR A 325 -7.79 -15.92 5.18
CA THR A 325 -6.38 -15.55 5.43
C THR A 325 -5.94 -14.36 4.57
N ALA A 326 -6.32 -14.36 3.30
CA ALA A 326 -6.00 -13.28 2.38
C ALA A 326 -6.81 -12.01 2.68
N ARG A 327 -8.09 -12.14 3.07
CA ARG A 327 -8.91 -11.00 3.53
C ARG A 327 -8.33 -10.35 4.79
N ARG A 328 -7.91 -11.13 5.78
CA ARG A 328 -7.28 -10.61 7.01
C ARG A 328 -5.98 -9.87 6.71
N ASN A 329 -5.11 -10.43 5.88
CA ASN A 329 -3.89 -9.75 5.43
C ASN A 329 -4.21 -8.46 4.65
N ALA A 330 -5.14 -8.50 3.70
CA ALA A 330 -5.54 -7.30 2.95
C ALA A 330 -6.15 -6.22 3.84
N ARG A 331 -7.04 -6.58 4.78
CA ARG A 331 -7.62 -5.64 5.77
C ARG A 331 -6.54 -5.03 6.66
N ALA A 332 -5.59 -5.85 7.13
CA ALA A 332 -4.46 -5.37 7.91
C ALA A 332 -3.59 -4.41 7.09
N GLY A 333 -3.34 -4.70 5.81
CA GLY A 333 -2.63 -3.79 4.91
C GLY A 333 -3.35 -2.46 4.66
N VAL A 334 -4.68 -2.48 4.52
CA VAL A 334 -5.48 -1.24 4.42
C VAL A 334 -5.37 -0.44 5.72
N ALA A 335 -5.52 -1.09 6.88
CA ALA A 335 -5.41 -0.46 8.20
C ALA A 335 -4.01 0.11 8.45
N TRP A 336 -2.98 -0.62 8.03
CA TRP A 336 -1.59 -0.20 8.07
C TRP A 336 -1.42 1.13 7.33
N ALA A 337 -1.82 1.18 6.05
CA ALA A 337 -1.66 2.38 5.23
C ALA A 337 -2.52 3.54 5.74
N PHE A 338 -3.78 3.27 6.07
CA PHE A 338 -4.70 4.26 6.63
C PHE A 338 -4.14 4.91 7.90
N THR A 339 -3.57 4.11 8.80
CA THR A 339 -3.09 4.59 10.10
C THR A 339 -1.87 5.49 9.94
N ILE A 340 -0.82 5.03 9.24
CA ILE A 340 0.42 5.81 9.18
C ILE A 340 0.28 7.09 8.37
N VAL A 341 -0.50 7.05 7.28
CA VAL A 341 -0.81 8.25 6.48
C VAL A 341 -1.52 9.30 7.35
N ASN A 342 -2.38 8.87 8.28
CA ASN A 342 -3.17 9.77 9.10
C ASN A 342 -2.67 9.93 10.54
N SER A 343 -1.47 9.42 10.87
CA SER A 343 -0.94 9.44 12.25
C SER A 343 -0.71 10.85 12.81
N ARG A 344 -0.57 11.87 11.95
CA ARG A 344 -0.51 13.28 12.33
C ARG A 344 -1.86 13.84 12.83
N HIS A 345 -2.97 13.19 12.46
CA HIS A 345 -4.34 13.62 12.70
C HIS A 345 -5.18 12.42 13.19
N PRO A 346 -4.97 11.96 14.44
CA PRO A 346 -5.66 10.78 14.99
C PRO A 346 -7.20 10.89 14.95
N ASP A 347 -7.74 12.10 14.92
CA ASP A 347 -9.18 12.37 14.72
C ASP A 347 -9.75 11.74 13.45
N ILE A 348 -8.95 11.57 12.39
CA ILE A 348 -9.37 10.89 11.16
C ILE A 348 -9.70 9.42 11.45
N ALA A 349 -8.83 8.74 12.20
CA ALA A 349 -9.04 7.36 12.62
C ALA A 349 -10.21 7.25 13.61
N ALA A 350 -10.34 8.21 14.53
CA ALA A 350 -11.47 8.27 15.46
C ALA A 350 -12.80 8.42 14.74
N ASN A 351 -12.89 9.33 13.77
CA ASN A 351 -14.07 9.54 12.95
C ASN A 351 -14.40 8.30 12.11
N PHE A 352 -13.39 7.62 11.54
CA PHE A 352 -13.58 6.33 10.87
C PHE A 352 -14.19 5.29 11.82
N LEU A 353 -13.59 5.10 13.01
CA LEU A 353 -14.08 4.13 14.00
C LEU A 353 -15.49 4.49 14.50
N ARG A 354 -15.79 5.76 14.69
CA ARG A 354 -17.13 6.21 15.11
C ARG A 354 -18.22 5.80 14.13
N HIS A 355 -17.95 5.91 12.83
CA HIS A 355 -18.97 5.69 11.79
C HIS A 355 -18.91 4.29 11.17
N LYS A 356 -17.78 3.60 11.30
CA LYS A 356 -17.50 2.35 10.56
C LYS A 356 -16.96 1.23 11.44
N ALA A 357 -16.95 1.37 12.76
CA ALA A 357 -16.49 0.31 13.66
C ALA A 357 -17.22 -1.02 13.44
N GLU A 358 -18.52 -1.00 13.10
CA GLU A 358 -19.28 -2.23 12.82
C GLU A 358 -18.69 -3.02 11.65
N ARG A 359 -18.14 -2.34 10.63
CA ARG A 359 -17.50 -2.99 9.48
C ARG A 359 -16.23 -3.78 9.85
N ILE A 360 -15.63 -3.45 10.99
CA ILE A 360 -14.41 -4.07 11.49
C ILE A 360 -14.60 -4.70 12.87
N ALA A 361 -15.85 -4.84 13.34
CA ALA A 361 -16.14 -5.18 14.73
C ALA A 361 -15.77 -6.61 15.11
N ASP A 362 -15.78 -7.52 14.12
CA ASP A 362 -15.55 -8.96 14.27
C ASP A 362 -14.19 -9.38 13.69
N ASN A 363 -13.28 -8.43 13.47
CA ASN A 363 -11.99 -8.69 12.85
C ASN A 363 -10.87 -7.85 13.50
N ASP A 364 -9.88 -8.54 14.05
CA ASP A 364 -8.66 -8.00 14.65
C ASP A 364 -7.63 -7.47 13.62
N ALA A 365 -7.84 -7.70 12.32
CA ALA A 365 -6.95 -7.23 11.25
C ALA A 365 -6.78 -5.71 11.25
N TYR A 366 -7.82 -4.95 11.62
CA TYR A 366 -7.68 -3.50 11.76
C TYR A 366 -6.66 -3.15 12.85
N THR A 367 -6.84 -3.72 14.05
CA THR A 367 -5.93 -3.56 15.19
C THR A 367 -4.51 -4.00 14.85
N ASN A 368 -4.37 -5.15 14.17
CA ASN A 368 -3.09 -5.65 13.71
C ASN A 368 -2.39 -4.61 12.82
N GLY A 369 -3.06 -4.13 11.77
CA GLY A 369 -2.47 -3.14 10.86
C GLY A 369 -2.08 -1.83 11.56
N VAL A 370 -2.89 -1.35 12.51
CA VAL A 370 -2.58 -0.18 13.35
C VAL A 370 -1.29 -0.41 14.14
N TYR A 371 -1.19 -1.51 14.89
CA TYR A 371 0.00 -1.79 15.71
C TYR A 371 1.23 -2.05 14.84
N SER A 372 1.07 -2.79 13.74
CA SER A 372 2.14 -3.11 12.80
C SER A 372 2.79 -1.83 12.23
N THR A 373 1.99 -0.88 11.74
CA THR A 373 2.56 0.34 11.15
C THR A 373 3.17 1.28 12.17
N LEU A 374 2.57 1.37 13.37
CA LEU A 374 3.11 2.20 14.44
C LEU A 374 4.39 1.59 15.03
N THR A 375 4.52 0.25 15.05
CA THR A 375 5.75 -0.46 15.41
C THR A 375 6.86 -0.16 14.40
N MET A 376 6.55 -0.21 13.10
CA MET A 376 7.50 0.21 12.05
C MET A 376 7.94 1.67 12.24
N ALA A 377 7.01 2.58 12.51
CA ALA A 377 7.34 4.00 12.71
C ALA A 377 8.21 4.23 13.96
N THR A 378 7.98 3.48 15.04
CA THR A 378 8.85 3.48 16.24
C THR A 378 10.25 2.96 15.93
N ASP A 379 10.38 1.91 15.11
CA ASP A 379 11.68 1.38 14.67
C ASP A 379 12.51 2.44 13.93
N MET A 380 11.84 3.20 13.06
CA MET A 380 12.51 4.22 12.25
C MET A 380 12.89 5.50 12.99
N VAL A 381 12.09 5.86 13.99
CA VAL A 381 12.29 7.06 14.79
C VAL A 381 11.98 6.70 16.25
N PRO A 382 13.00 6.32 17.03
CA PRO A 382 12.81 6.08 18.46
C PRO A 382 12.17 7.30 19.13
N GLY A 383 11.04 7.09 19.83
CA GLY A 383 10.27 8.17 20.43
C GLY A 383 9.45 9.03 19.45
N HIS A 384 9.10 8.50 18.27
CA HIS A 384 8.35 9.19 17.23
C HIS A 384 7.14 9.95 17.79
N ARG A 385 7.18 11.30 17.74
CA ARG A 385 6.18 12.15 18.41
C ARG A 385 4.74 11.87 17.99
N PHE A 386 4.52 11.57 16.70
CA PHE A 386 3.18 11.30 16.17
C PHE A 386 2.67 9.90 16.57
N VAL A 387 3.56 8.91 16.73
CA VAL A 387 3.16 7.58 17.23
C VAL A 387 2.75 7.70 18.69
N ARG A 388 3.54 8.44 19.48
CA ARG A 388 3.22 8.72 20.88
C ARG A 388 1.90 9.47 21.00
N ALA A 389 1.71 10.54 20.24
CA ALA A 389 0.48 11.32 20.24
C ALA A 389 -0.73 10.45 19.87
N PHE A 390 -0.63 9.66 18.81
CA PHE A 390 -1.66 8.72 18.39
C PHE A 390 -1.97 7.69 19.49
N GLY A 391 -0.94 7.12 20.13
CA GLY A 391 -1.10 6.13 21.20
C GLY A 391 -1.68 6.69 22.51
N THR A 392 -1.62 8.01 22.72
CA THR A 392 -2.24 8.71 23.87
C THR A 392 -3.56 9.39 23.54
N PHE A 393 -3.95 9.43 22.26
CA PHE A 393 -5.15 10.11 21.81
C PHE A 393 -6.42 9.45 22.35
N GLN A 394 -7.43 10.26 22.64
CA GLN A 394 -8.75 9.81 23.07
C GLN A 394 -9.82 10.67 22.38
N PRO A 395 -10.79 10.06 21.68
CA PRO A 395 -11.94 10.79 21.18
C PRO A 395 -12.75 11.41 22.32
N GLU A 396 -13.24 12.64 22.14
CA GLU A 396 -14.01 13.36 23.16
C GLU A 396 -15.43 12.78 23.35
N ASP A 397 -16.02 12.22 22.28
CA ASP A 397 -17.36 11.65 22.34
C ASP A 397 -17.38 10.19 22.79
N ALA A 398 -18.36 9.83 23.64
CA ALA A 398 -18.43 8.51 24.23
C ALA A 398 -18.52 7.35 23.22
N PRO A 399 -19.31 7.42 22.13
CA PRO A 399 -19.30 6.39 21.09
C PRO A 399 -17.94 6.22 20.41
N GLY A 400 -17.29 7.33 20.02
CA GLY A 400 -15.95 7.32 19.44
C GLY A 400 -14.93 6.70 20.38
N LEU A 401 -14.95 7.09 21.67
CA LEU A 401 -14.06 6.56 22.69
C LEU A 401 -14.25 5.05 22.91
N ALA A 402 -15.49 4.56 22.91
CA ALA A 402 -15.79 3.14 23.03
C ALA A 402 -15.20 2.34 21.85
N SER A 403 -15.41 2.80 20.61
CA SER A 403 -14.85 2.15 19.42
C SER A 403 -13.31 2.22 19.40
N TRP A 404 -12.74 3.36 19.79
CA TRP A 404 -11.30 3.54 19.92
C TRP A 404 -10.68 2.57 20.93
N ASN A 405 -11.28 2.46 22.12
CA ASN A 405 -10.80 1.56 23.16
C ASN A 405 -10.96 0.08 22.78
N LYS A 406 -12.01 -0.27 22.01
CA LYS A 406 -12.17 -1.64 21.49
C LYS A 406 -11.07 -2.00 20.49
N GLN A 407 -10.75 -1.10 19.56
CA GLN A 407 -9.90 -1.43 18.40
C GLN A 407 -8.41 -1.10 18.63
N ILE A 408 -8.10 0.01 19.29
CA ILE A 408 -6.72 0.51 19.49
C ILE A 408 -6.33 0.38 20.97
N GLY A 409 -7.29 0.60 21.88
CA GLY A 409 -7.10 0.42 23.31
C GLY A 409 -6.40 1.58 24.01
N LEU A 410 -6.62 1.67 25.32
CA LEU A 410 -5.88 2.58 26.19
C LEU A 410 -4.42 2.14 26.28
N GLY A 411 -3.50 3.11 26.21
CA GLY A 411 -2.08 2.84 26.33
C GLY A 411 -1.46 2.12 25.14
N ALA A 412 -2.03 2.27 23.94
CA ALA A 412 -1.52 1.66 22.70
C ALA A 412 -0.02 1.92 22.51
N GLY A 413 0.48 3.11 22.89
CA GLY A 413 1.91 3.43 22.84
C GLY A 413 2.81 2.43 23.58
N MET A 414 2.46 2.05 24.82
CA MET A 414 3.24 1.07 25.58
C MET A 414 3.21 -0.33 24.94
N LYS A 415 2.08 -0.70 24.33
CA LYS A 415 1.97 -1.97 23.61
C LYS A 415 2.86 -1.97 22.36
N ILE A 416 2.85 -0.88 21.60
CA ILE A 416 3.68 -0.70 20.40
C ILE A 416 5.17 -0.78 20.76
N ASP A 417 5.59 -0.06 21.80
CA ASP A 417 6.99 -0.10 22.26
C ASP A 417 7.40 -1.52 22.69
N LYS A 418 6.50 -2.27 23.34
CA LYS A 418 6.74 -3.67 23.70
C LYS A 418 6.83 -4.58 22.46
N ILE A 419 5.91 -4.45 21.51
CA ILE A 419 5.93 -5.23 20.25
C ILE A 419 7.25 -4.99 19.52
N HIS A 420 7.66 -3.72 19.40
CA HIS A 420 8.94 -3.34 18.80
C HIS A 420 10.10 -4.03 19.50
N ALA A 421 10.21 -3.88 20.82
CA ALA A 421 11.30 -4.47 21.59
C ALA A 421 11.36 -6.00 21.44
N ASP A 422 10.22 -6.68 21.53
CA ASP A 422 10.13 -8.14 21.43
C ASP A 422 10.52 -8.63 20.02
N LEU A 423 10.01 -8.00 18.95
CA LEU A 423 10.35 -8.36 17.57
C LEU A 423 11.80 -8.01 17.20
N SER A 424 12.31 -6.87 17.68
CA SER A 424 13.72 -6.49 17.48
C SER A 424 14.65 -7.49 18.16
N ALA A 425 14.36 -7.89 19.40
CA ALA A 425 15.15 -8.89 20.13
C ALA A 425 15.16 -10.26 19.41
N ALA A 426 14.05 -10.62 18.76
CA ALA A 426 13.94 -11.85 17.99
C ALA A 426 14.49 -11.73 16.55
N ASN A 427 14.93 -10.55 16.10
CA ASN A 427 15.27 -10.25 14.70
C ASN A 427 14.12 -10.61 13.74
N LYS A 428 12.91 -10.12 14.05
CA LYS A 428 11.64 -10.45 13.38
C LYS A 428 10.79 -9.21 13.03
N LEU A 429 11.39 -8.03 12.89
CA LEU A 429 10.65 -6.80 12.57
C LEU A 429 9.87 -6.87 11.25
N GLY A 430 10.33 -7.63 10.27
CA GLY A 430 9.65 -7.84 8.98
C GLY A 430 8.27 -8.50 9.13
N GLU A 431 7.97 -9.12 10.28
CA GLU A 431 6.69 -9.74 10.57
C GLU A 431 5.53 -8.75 10.68
N VAL A 432 5.80 -7.46 10.87
CA VAL A 432 4.77 -6.41 10.89
C VAL A 432 4.19 -6.11 9.49
N PHE A 433 4.70 -6.75 8.44
CA PHE A 433 4.20 -6.63 7.07
C PHE A 433 3.27 -7.79 6.67
N ARG A 434 2.76 -8.55 7.66
CA ARG A 434 1.67 -9.50 7.50
C ARG A 434 0.78 -9.50 8.73
N TYR A 435 -0.41 -10.07 8.57
CA TYR A 435 -1.38 -10.21 9.65
C TYR A 435 -0.99 -11.35 10.60
N HIS A 436 -1.24 -11.10 11.89
CA HIS A 436 -1.19 -12.05 13.00
C HIS A 436 -2.47 -11.87 13.84
N GLU A 437 -3.10 -12.97 14.25
CA GLU A 437 -4.34 -12.93 15.07
C GLU A 437 -4.15 -12.11 16.35
N ASP A 438 -3.01 -12.28 17.02
CA ASP A 438 -2.60 -11.43 18.12
C ASP A 438 -1.12 -11.07 18.00
N LEU A 439 -0.84 -9.92 17.36
CA LEU A 439 0.53 -9.43 17.15
C LEU A 439 1.31 -9.27 18.48
N PRO A 440 0.76 -8.66 19.55
CA PRO A 440 1.40 -8.66 20.87
C PRO A 440 1.83 -10.05 21.35
N SER A 441 0.92 -11.04 21.31
CA SER A 441 1.24 -12.40 21.78
C SER A 441 2.25 -13.10 20.87
N TYR A 442 2.15 -12.90 19.55
CA TYR A 442 3.13 -13.39 18.58
C TYR A 442 4.52 -12.84 18.88
N ALA A 443 4.66 -11.51 19.03
CA ALA A 443 5.93 -10.86 19.30
C ALA A 443 6.58 -11.40 20.59
N ALA A 444 5.80 -11.49 21.66
CA ALA A 444 6.27 -12.04 22.94
C ALA A 444 6.73 -13.50 22.79
N ALA A 445 6.04 -14.32 22.00
CA ALA A 445 6.44 -15.70 21.73
C ALA A 445 7.74 -15.79 20.93
N GLN A 446 7.94 -14.92 19.94
CA GLN A 446 9.21 -14.85 19.18
C GLN A 446 10.38 -14.46 20.09
N ALA A 447 10.20 -13.46 20.95
CA ALA A 447 11.21 -13.04 21.91
C ALA A 447 11.56 -14.15 22.91
N ALA A 448 10.55 -14.88 23.40
CA ALA A 448 10.76 -16.02 24.29
C ALA A 448 11.54 -17.16 23.61
N GLN A 449 11.26 -17.45 22.34
CA GLN A 449 11.99 -18.46 21.57
C GLN A 449 13.45 -18.05 21.33
N ALA A 450 13.71 -16.78 21.02
CA ALA A 450 15.05 -16.27 20.82
C ALA A 450 15.91 -16.25 22.10
N ALA A 451 15.28 -16.21 23.28
CA ALA A 451 15.97 -16.21 24.57
C ALA A 451 16.40 -17.61 25.04
N VAL A 452 15.92 -18.70 24.43
CA VAL A 452 16.35 -20.07 24.75
C VAL A 452 17.73 -20.29 24.12
N PRO A 453 18.79 -20.56 24.91
CA PRO A 453 20.10 -20.89 24.35
C PRO A 453 19.95 -22.09 23.41
N ALA A 454 20.56 -22.03 22.22
CA ALA A 454 20.65 -23.20 21.37
C ALA A 454 21.32 -24.31 22.19
N ALA A 455 20.58 -25.39 22.46
CA ALA A 455 21.16 -26.54 23.15
C ALA A 455 22.29 -27.09 22.26
N GLU A 456 23.53 -26.90 22.71
CA GLU A 456 24.74 -27.40 22.05
C GLU A 456 24.80 -28.94 22.00
#